data_AF-A0A967HL37-F1
#
_entry.id   AF-A0A967HL37-F1
#
_cell.length_a   1.000
_cell.length_b   1.000
_cell.length_c   1.000
_cell.angle_alpha   90.00
_cell.angle_beta   90.00
_cell.angle_gamma   90.00
#
_symmetry.space_group_name_H-M   'P 1'
#
loop_
_entity.id
_entity.type
_entity.pdbx_description
1 polymer ?
#
loop_
_entity_poly.entity_id
_entity_poly.type
_entity_poly.pdbx_seq_one_letter_code
_entity_poly.pdbx_strand_id
1 'polypeptide(L)' 'TGVEMEALTAVSVALLTVYDMLKAIDRNMRIEGIRVLEKSGGRSGDWSADTPWEDL' A
#
# COMPACT_ATOMS: atom_id res chain seq x y z
N THR A 1 -10.70 15.20 7.65
CA THR A 1 -9.48 14.38 7.60
C THR A 1 -9.70 13.26 6.64
N GLY A 2 -8.75 13.02 5.74
CA GLY A 2 -8.76 11.84 4.87
C GLY A 2 -8.20 10.62 5.60
N VAL A 3 -8.40 9.43 5.02
CA VAL A 3 -8.02 8.14 5.63
C VAL A 3 -6.87 7.45 4.90
N GLU A 4 -6.06 8.22 4.17
CA GLU A 4 -4.95 7.70 3.37
C GLU A 4 -3.94 6.93 4.25
N MET A 5 -3.67 7.43 5.46
CA MET A 5 -2.72 6.81 6.39
C MET A 5 -3.24 5.49 6.95
N GLU A 6 -4.53 5.40 7.23
CA GLU A 6 -5.20 4.19 7.71
C GLU A 6 -5.14 3.09 6.64
N ALA A 7 -5.40 3.45 5.37
CA ALA A 7 -5.29 2.52 4.25
C ALA A 7 -3.84 2.01 4.07
N LEU A 8 -2.85 2.91 4.07
CA LEU A 8 -1.43 2.56 3.94
C LEU A 8 -0.92 1.73 5.13
N THR A 9 -1.39 2.04 6.34
CA THR A 9 -1.03 1.28 7.54
C THR A 9 -1.63 -0.12 7.50
N ALA A 10 -2.91 -0.25 7.12
CA ALA A 10 -3.60 -1.54 7.03
C ALA A 10 -2.89 -2.49 6.05
N VAL A 11 -2.58 -2.02 4.83
CA VAL A 11 -1.87 -2.86 3.85
C VAL A 11 -0.45 -3.20 4.30
N SER A 12 0.26 -2.27 4.93
CA SER A 12 1.61 -2.52 5.45
C SER A 12 1.61 -3.62 6.52
N VAL A 13 0.69 -3.55 7.48
CA VAL A 13 0.59 -4.57 8.55
C VAL A 13 0.14 -5.92 7.98
N ALA A 14 -0.78 -5.93 7.02
CA ALA A 14 -1.17 -7.17 6.33
C ALA A 14 0.03 -7.82 5.62
N LEU A 15 0.82 -7.04 4.89
CA LEU A 15 2.01 -7.53 4.20
C LEU A 15 3.11 -7.99 5.17
N LEU A 16 3.30 -7.30 6.30
CA LEU A 16 4.18 -7.76 7.36
C LEU A 16 3.74 -9.10 7.95
N THR A 17 2.42 -9.33 8.06
CA THR A 17 1.88 -10.62 8.51
C THR A 17 2.18 -11.72 7.50
N VAL A 18 2.03 -11.45 6.20
CA VAL A 18 2.43 -12.40 5.13
C VAL A 18 3.93 -12.69 5.18
N TYR A 19 4.75 -11.66 5.34
CA TYR A 19 6.20 -11.82 5.50
C TYR A 19 6.51 -12.71 6.70
N ASP A 20 5.85 -12.48 7.84
CA ASP A 20 6.06 -13.28 9.05
C ASP A 20 5.77 -14.78 8.82
N MET A 21 4.70 -15.11 8.08
CA MET A 21 4.35 -16.50 7.76
C MET A 21 5.33 -17.17 6.79
N LEU A 22 5.95 -16.40 5.88
CA LEU A 22 6.74 -16.93 4.77
C LEU A 22 8.27 -16.76 4.93
N LYS A 23 8.73 -15.97 5.92
CA LYS A 23 10.16 -15.67 6.14
C LYS A 23 11.06 -16.89 6.35
N ALA A 24 10.49 -18.04 6.71
CA ALA A 24 11.23 -19.29 6.84
C ALA A 24 11.53 -19.96 5.50
N ILE A 25 10.72 -19.68 4.47
CA ILE A 25 10.82 -20.23 3.12
C ILE A 25 11.75 -19.37 2.27
N ASP A 26 11.55 -18.06 2.29
CA ASP A 26 12.41 -17.10 1.60
C ASP A 26 12.66 -15.88 2.50
N ARG A 27 13.94 -15.57 2.71
CA ARG A 27 14.38 -14.42 3.53
C ARG A 27 14.66 -13.16 2.70
N ASN A 28 14.66 -13.29 1.38
CA ASN A 28 14.96 -12.20 0.45
C ASN A 28 13.69 -11.54 -0.11
N MET A 29 12.50 -11.96 0.36
CA MET A 29 11.24 -11.33 -0.02
C MET A 29 11.29 -9.82 0.23
N ARG A 30 10.75 -9.03 -0.70
CA ARG A 30 10.64 -7.59 -0.56
C ARG A 30 9.18 -7.18 -0.61
N ILE A 31 8.82 -6.22 0.23
CA ILE A 31 7.53 -5.54 0.18
C ILE A 31 7.77 -4.24 -0.59
N GLU A 32 7.15 -4.10 -1.76
CA GLU A 32 7.37 -3.00 -2.71
C GLU A 32 6.01 -2.46 -3.20
N GLY A 33 6.02 -1.28 -3.83
CA GLY A 33 4.83 -0.74 -4.51
C GLY A 33 3.68 -0.26 -3.62
N ILE A 34 3.89 -0.06 -2.31
CA ILE A 34 2.85 0.47 -1.42
C ILE A 34 2.58 1.95 -1.75
N ARG A 35 1.37 2.25 -2.23
CA ARG A 35 0.91 3.62 -2.52
C ARG A 35 -0.61 3.73 -2.42
N VAL A 36 -1.11 4.96 -2.27
CA VAL A 36 -2.53 5.26 -2.44
C VAL A 36 -2.86 5.22 -3.93
N LEU A 37 -3.88 4.43 -4.30
CA LEU A 37 -4.37 4.35 -5.67
C LEU A 37 -5.47 5.35 -5.92
N GLU A 38 -6.42 5.48 -4.99
CA GLU A 38 -7.54 6.40 -5.12
C GLU A 38 -7.88 6.96 -3.76
N LYS A 39 -8.42 8.17 -3.76
CA LYS A 39 -9.13 8.73 -2.62
C LYS A 39 -10.31 9.56 -3.10
N SER A 40 -11.36 9.59 -2.30
CA SER A 40 -12.56 10.36 -2.57
C SER A 40 -12.93 11.28 -1.41
N GLY A 41 -13.40 12.48 -1.73
CA GLY A 41 -13.90 13.45 -0.76
C GLY A 41 -12.85 14.30 -0.03
N GLY A 42 -13.33 15.13 0.89
CA GLY A 42 -12.52 16.17 1.54
C GLY A 42 -12.29 17.41 0.66
N ARG A 43 -11.53 18.38 1.17
CA ARG A 43 -11.28 19.65 0.45
C ARG A 43 -10.54 19.46 -0.88
N SER A 44 -9.74 18.41 -0.98
CA SER A 44 -8.96 18.11 -2.20
C SER A 44 -9.79 17.42 -3.29
N GLY A 45 -11.01 17.00 -2.99
CA GLY A 45 -11.85 16.24 -3.92
C GLY A 45 -11.30 14.85 -4.20
N ASP A 46 -11.81 14.26 -5.28
CA ASP A 46 -11.44 12.91 -5.69
C ASP A 46 -10.11 12.94 -6.45
N TRP A 47 -9.26 11.95 -6.18
CA TRP A 47 -7.95 11.81 -6.80
C TRP A 47 -7.68 10.34 -7.09
N SER A 48 -7.08 10.05 -8.25
CA SER A 48 -6.66 8.73 -8.66
C SER A 48 -5.22 8.77 -9.19
N ALA A 49 -4.47 7.73 -8.88
CA ALA A 49 -3.12 7.49 -9.35
C ALA A 49 -3.16 7.00 -10.81
N ASP A 50 -2.80 7.87 -11.75
CA ASP A 50 -2.84 7.56 -13.19
C ASP A 50 -1.61 6.76 -13.68
N THR A 51 -0.66 6.43 -12.80
CA THR A 51 0.61 5.79 -13.16
C THR A 51 0.56 4.28 -12.95
N PRO A 52 0.77 3.46 -14.00
CA PRO A 52 0.96 2.02 -13.89
C PRO A 52 2.08 1.64 -12.92
N TRP A 53 1.93 0.51 -12.24
CA TRP A 53 2.97 -0.05 -11.36
C TRP A 53 4.24 -0.47 -12.12
N GLU A 54 4.15 -0.62 -13.44
CA GLU A 54 5.25 -0.97 -14.35
C GLU A 54 6.28 0.16 -14.52
N ASP A 55 5.90 1.40 -14.16
CA ASP A 55 6.71 2.61 -14.37
C ASP A 55 7.49 3.06 -13.10
N LEU A 56 7.59 2.20 -12.08
CA LEU A 56 8.30 2.45 -10.80
C LEU A 56 9.37 1.39 -10.52
#